data_AF-A0A7R9T6N7-F1
#
_entry.id   AF-A0A7R9T6N7-F1
#
_cell.length_a   1.000
_cell.length_b   1.000
_cell.length_c   1.000
_cell.angle_alpha   90.00
_cell.angle_beta   90.00
_cell.angle_gamma   90.00
#
_symmetry.space_group_name_H-M   'P 1'
#
loop_
_entity.id
_entity.type
_entity.pdbx_description
1 polymer ?
#
loop_
_entity_poly.entity_id
_entity_poly.type
_entity_poly.pdbx_seq_one_letter_code
_entity_poly.pdbx_strand_id
1 'polypeptide(L)'
;MHDAFKAAKGFDGDVVDTKRWSRDTEARVKDIVSNARAEVARVDDDPGRAAILLSVKRDLYLPVLEGVVSMLNDSSSPDAGAILDAVKDIFKDLCDDWRELADATRAKAAHAERERARAEASMSELYAVAKQLERDLESARAHVAALERKRQTMITNRQTNPTPSASPPGGGSPSSAAGAPPAPPSSTAPSTTL
;
A
#
# COMPACT_ATOMS: atom_id res chain seq x y z
N MET A 1 33.81 24.88 -5.60
CA MET A 1 32.54 24.17 -5.35
C MET A 1 32.72 22.71 -4.89
N HIS A 2 33.92 22.21 -4.53
CA HIS A 2 34.14 20.78 -4.30
C HIS A 2 34.75 20.35 -2.95
N ASP A 3 35.19 21.26 -2.07
CA ASP A 3 35.99 20.86 -0.91
C ASP A 3 35.31 21.00 0.47
N ALA A 4 34.36 21.93 0.67
CA ALA A 4 33.65 22.04 1.94
C ALA A 4 32.63 20.90 2.17
N PHE A 5 32.07 20.34 1.10
CA PHE A 5 31.10 19.24 1.15
C PHE A 5 31.73 17.85 1.26
N LYS A 6 33.06 17.72 1.04
CA LYS A 6 33.77 16.44 1.23
C LYS A 6 33.79 15.99 2.69
N ALA A 7 33.60 16.91 3.63
CA ALA A 7 33.43 16.58 5.05
C ALA A 7 32.04 15.97 5.35
N ALA A 8 30.99 16.31 4.59
CA ALA A 8 29.61 15.91 4.88
C ALA A 8 29.08 14.79 3.96
N LYS A 9 29.78 14.45 2.88
CA LYS A 9 29.36 13.42 1.91
C LYS A 9 29.77 11.99 2.34
N GLY A 10 29.47 11.64 3.59
CA GLY A 10 29.71 10.31 4.16
C GLY A 10 28.57 9.31 3.96
N PHE A 11 27.73 9.48 2.93
CA PHE A 11 26.67 8.52 2.61
C PHE A 11 27.16 7.32 1.77
N ASP A 12 28.41 7.37 1.30
CA ASP A 12 29.10 6.28 0.57
C ASP A 12 30.15 5.56 1.42
N GLY A 13 30.05 5.65 2.75
CA GLY A 13 30.89 4.88 3.67
C GLY A 13 32.21 5.54 4.07
N ASP A 14 32.52 6.75 3.59
CA ASP A 14 33.66 7.52 4.09
C ASP A 14 33.23 8.40 5.28
N VAL A 15 33.85 8.16 6.42
CA VAL A 15 33.50 8.74 7.72
C VAL A 15 33.78 10.25 7.70
N VAL A 16 32.79 11.08 8.06
CA VAL A 16 32.98 12.49 8.41
C VAL A 16 34.16 12.57 9.39
N ASP A 17 35.29 13.19 9.00
CA ASP A 17 36.45 13.29 9.89
C ASP A 17 36.18 14.32 10.99
N THR A 18 35.45 13.88 12.01
CA THR A 18 35.09 14.67 13.20
C THR A 18 36.22 14.75 14.21
N LYS A 19 37.42 14.19 13.95
CA LYS A 19 38.52 14.11 14.95
C LYS A 19 39.01 15.48 15.40
N ARG A 20 38.74 16.53 14.62
CA ARG A 20 39.08 17.93 14.96
C ARG A 20 37.92 18.69 15.60
N TRP A 21 36.76 18.07 15.76
CA TRP A 21 35.59 18.69 16.39
C TRP A 21 35.66 18.50 17.90
N SER A 22 34.89 19.31 18.64
CA SER A 22 34.73 19.09 20.07
C SER A 22 34.11 17.70 20.32
N ARG A 23 34.53 17.03 21.40
CA ARG A 23 34.06 15.68 21.77
C ARG A 23 32.53 15.59 21.83
N ASP A 24 31.87 16.65 22.32
CA ASP A 24 30.42 16.70 22.46
C ASP A 24 29.70 16.78 21.12
N THR A 25 30.31 17.44 20.13
CA THR A 25 29.77 17.52 18.76
C THR A 25 29.97 16.21 18.02
N GLU A 26 31.15 15.61 18.17
CA GLU A 26 31.45 14.28 17.63
C GLU A 26 30.49 13.21 18.18
N ALA A 27 30.24 13.21 19.49
CA ALA A 27 29.31 12.27 20.11
C ALA A 27 27.88 12.42 19.56
N ARG A 28 27.37 13.66 19.47
CA ARG A 28 26.03 13.95 18.94
C ARG A 28 25.86 13.48 17.49
N VAL A 29 26.86 13.72 16.64
CA VAL A 29 26.85 13.27 15.23
C VAL A 29 26.81 11.75 15.14
N LYS A 30 27.62 11.05 15.94
CA LYS A 30 27.64 9.58 15.98
C LYS A 30 26.29 9.01 16.43
N ASP A 31 25.67 9.59 17.45
CA ASP A 31 24.36 9.17 17.93
C ASP A 31 23.28 9.34 16.86
N ILE A 32 23.25 10.49 16.18
CA ILE A 32 22.30 10.75 15.08
C ILE A 32 22.47 9.73 13.94
N VAL A 33 23.70 9.48 13.50
CA VAL A 33 23.98 8.52 12.42
C VAL A 33 23.68 7.08 12.84
N SER A 34 23.95 6.72 14.10
CA SER A 34 23.64 5.37 14.62
C SER A 34 22.13 5.12 14.64
N ASN A 35 21.35 6.08 15.16
CA ASN A 35 19.88 6.00 15.15
C ASN A 35 19.33 5.95 13.72
N ALA A 36 19.86 6.78 12.82
CA ALA A 36 19.50 6.78 11.41
C ALA A 36 19.65 5.39 10.77
N ARG A 37 20.80 4.73 11.00
CA ARG A 37 21.08 3.40 10.46
C ARG A 37 20.12 2.36 11.01
N ALA A 38 19.79 2.43 12.29
CA ALA A 38 18.82 1.54 12.92
C ALA A 38 17.41 1.71 12.33
N GLU A 39 16.99 2.94 12.06
CA GLU A 39 15.70 3.24 11.44
C GLU A 39 15.66 2.83 9.96
N VAL A 40 16.72 3.12 9.19
CA VAL A 40 16.81 2.70 7.77
C VAL A 40 16.77 1.18 7.64
N ALA A 41 17.39 0.45 8.57
CA ALA A 41 17.37 -1.01 8.58
C ALA A 41 15.96 -1.62 8.82
N ARG A 42 15.00 -0.83 9.32
CA ARG A 42 13.62 -1.26 9.57
C ARG A 42 12.66 -0.90 8.43
N VAL A 43 13.12 -0.13 7.44
CA VAL A 43 12.29 0.40 6.37
C VAL A 43 12.66 -0.25 5.05
N ASP A 44 11.71 -0.97 4.47
CA ASP A 44 11.91 -1.75 3.24
C ASP A 44 11.67 -0.95 1.95
N ASP A 45 11.00 0.20 2.03
CA ASP A 45 10.66 1.04 0.88
C ASP A 45 11.62 2.23 0.70
N ASP A 46 11.98 2.51 -0.55
CA ASP A 46 12.89 3.61 -0.92
C ASP A 46 12.36 5.01 -0.53
N PRO A 47 11.05 5.31 -0.64
CA PRO A 47 10.50 6.58 -0.16
C PRO A 47 10.63 6.76 1.36
N GLY A 48 10.49 5.68 2.13
CA GLY A 48 10.71 5.63 3.57
C GLY A 48 12.16 5.92 3.92
N ARG A 49 13.10 5.23 3.25
CA ARG A 49 14.54 5.46 3.41
C ARG A 49 14.95 6.89 3.07
N ALA A 50 14.41 7.46 1.98
CA ALA A 50 14.67 8.84 1.58
C ALA A 50 14.18 9.87 2.61
N ALA A 51 13.03 9.62 3.25
CA ALA A 51 12.52 10.50 4.31
C ALA A 51 13.39 10.45 5.58
N ILE A 52 13.88 9.27 5.97
CA ILE A 52 14.83 9.14 7.08
C ILE A 52 16.12 9.90 6.76
N LEU A 53 16.63 9.74 5.53
CA LEU A 53 17.79 10.48 5.02
C LEU A 53 17.64 11.99 5.21
N LEU A 54 16.51 12.55 4.78
CA LEU A 54 16.22 13.98 4.90
C LEU A 54 16.08 14.43 6.38
N SER A 55 15.46 13.61 7.25
CA SER A 55 15.39 13.94 8.69
C SER A 55 16.75 13.90 9.36
N VAL A 56 17.60 12.97 8.96
CA VAL A 56 18.96 12.81 9.49
C VAL A 56 19.85 13.95 9.04
N LYS A 57 19.75 14.35 7.77
CA LYS A 57 20.37 15.59 7.29
C LYS A 57 19.95 16.77 8.17
N ARG A 58 18.64 16.97 8.39
CA ARG A 58 18.11 18.02 9.28
C ARG A 58 18.82 18.04 10.64
N ASP A 59 18.92 16.88 11.28
CA ASP A 59 19.45 16.74 12.63
C ASP A 59 20.97 16.94 12.68
N LEU A 60 21.68 16.67 11.58
CA LEU A 60 23.13 16.85 11.46
C LEU A 60 23.56 18.31 11.23
N TYR A 61 22.68 19.20 10.77
CA TYR A 61 23.10 20.56 10.41
C TYR A 61 23.62 21.38 11.58
N LEU A 62 22.94 21.37 12.73
CA LEU A 62 23.38 22.15 13.89
C LEU A 62 24.74 21.66 14.42
N PRO A 63 24.95 20.34 14.64
CA PRO A 63 26.26 19.82 15.02
C PRO A 63 27.35 20.11 13.98
N VAL A 64 27.06 20.02 12.68
CA VAL A 64 28.03 20.32 11.62
C VAL A 64 28.44 21.80 11.66
N LEU A 65 27.48 22.72 11.80
CA LEU A 65 27.77 24.15 11.94
C LEU A 65 28.58 24.44 13.21
N GLU A 66 28.25 23.81 14.34
CA GLU A 66 29.05 23.91 15.58
C GLU A 66 30.50 23.42 15.37
N GLY A 67 30.68 22.30 14.66
CA GLY A 67 32.01 21.76 14.32
C GLY A 67 32.81 22.70 13.43
N VAL A 68 32.17 23.29 12.40
CA VAL A 68 32.79 24.29 11.53
C VAL A 68 33.19 25.54 12.33
N VAL A 69 32.29 26.06 13.18
CA VAL A 69 32.59 27.24 14.03
C VAL A 69 33.76 26.96 14.99
N SER A 70 33.83 25.76 15.58
CA SER A 70 34.96 25.35 16.43
C SER A 70 36.28 25.36 15.66
N MET A 71 36.30 24.78 14.45
CA MET A 71 37.51 24.77 13.61
C MET A 71 37.96 26.17 13.19
N LEU A 72 37.02 27.10 13.03
CA LEU A 72 37.31 28.48 12.67
C LEU A 72 37.88 29.29 13.83
N ASN A 73 37.36 29.08 15.04
CA ASN A 73 37.88 29.68 16.27
C ASN A 73 39.33 29.21 16.54
N ASP A 74 39.66 27.98 16.15
CA ASP A 74 41.01 27.42 16.32
C ASP A 74 41.98 27.82 15.18
N SER A 75 41.48 28.44 14.11
CA SER A 75 42.34 28.87 12.99
C SER A 75 42.99 30.22 13.29
N SER A 76 44.29 30.33 13.05
CA SER A 76 45.10 31.52 13.34
C SER A 76 44.90 32.69 12.34
N SER A 77 44.25 32.44 11.20
CA SER A 77 43.86 33.47 10.23
C SER A 77 42.64 33.02 9.40
N PRO A 78 41.42 33.09 9.95
CA PRO A 78 40.23 32.72 9.21
C PRO A 78 39.97 33.75 8.09
N ASP A 79 39.90 33.29 6.84
CA ASP A 79 39.36 34.09 5.74
C ASP A 79 37.85 34.21 5.92
N ALA A 80 37.44 35.25 6.64
CA ALA A 80 36.05 35.53 6.99
C ALA A 80 35.12 35.61 5.76
N GLY A 81 35.64 36.01 4.59
CA GLY A 81 34.86 36.07 3.35
C GLY A 81 34.53 34.69 2.81
N ALA A 82 35.55 33.82 2.67
CA ALA A 82 35.36 32.45 2.22
C ALA A 82 34.47 31.64 3.18
N ILE A 83 34.59 31.90 4.49
CA ILE A 83 33.75 31.29 5.53
C ILE A 83 32.30 31.71 5.37
N LEU A 84 32.05 33.01 5.24
CA LEU A 84 30.70 33.55 5.11
C LEU A 84 29.99 32.99 3.87
N ASP A 85 30.71 32.84 2.76
CA ASP A 85 30.16 32.27 1.53
C ASP A 85 29.89 30.77 1.67
N ALA A 86 30.78 30.00 2.31
CA ALA A 86 30.53 28.60 2.62
C ALA A 86 29.30 28.41 3.54
N VAL A 87 29.14 29.25 4.57
CA VAL A 87 27.98 29.22 5.47
C VAL A 87 26.69 29.56 4.72
N LYS A 88 26.71 30.55 3.83
CA LYS A 88 25.55 30.90 3.00
C LYS A 88 25.15 29.76 2.07
N ASP A 89 26.11 29.08 1.48
CA ASP A 89 25.83 27.95 0.58
C ASP A 89 25.24 26.76 1.36
N ILE A 90 25.81 26.41 2.52
CA ILE A 90 25.24 25.40 3.43
C ILE A 90 23.80 25.77 3.84
N PHE A 91 23.54 27.04 4.11
CA PHE A 91 22.21 27.51 4.51
C PHE A 91 21.19 27.44 3.35
N LYS A 92 21.61 27.69 2.11
CA LYS A 92 20.74 27.52 0.93
C LYS A 92 20.39 26.06 0.72
N ASP A 93 21.40 25.18 0.74
CA ASP A 93 21.20 23.73 0.60
C ASP A 93 20.27 23.19 1.69
N LEU A 94 20.42 23.67 2.92
CA LEU A 94 19.52 23.38 4.04
C LEU A 94 18.07 23.78 3.74
N CYS A 95 17.87 24.99 3.21
CA CYS A 95 16.54 25.50 2.90
C CYS A 95 15.86 24.70 1.78
N ASP A 96 16.63 24.27 0.78
CA ASP A 96 16.12 23.45 -0.32
C ASP A 96 15.82 22.01 0.13
N ASP A 97 16.70 21.38 0.92
CA ASP A 97 16.45 20.08 1.54
C ASP A 97 15.19 20.10 2.44
N TRP A 98 14.98 21.18 3.19
CA TRP A 98 13.78 21.35 4.03
C TRP A 98 12.51 21.47 3.20
N ARG A 99 12.56 22.19 2.08
CA ARG A 99 11.43 22.31 1.17
C ARG A 99 11.08 20.95 0.56
N GLU A 100 12.09 20.21 0.11
CA GLU A 100 11.92 18.86 -0.41
C GLU A 100 11.31 17.90 0.63
N LEU A 101 11.81 17.93 1.87
CA LEU A 101 11.26 17.12 2.95
C LEU A 101 9.80 17.48 3.27
N ALA A 102 9.47 18.77 3.31
CA ALA A 102 8.11 19.22 3.54
C ALA A 102 7.16 18.74 2.43
N ASP A 103 7.59 18.84 1.18
CA ASP A 103 6.80 18.39 0.02
C ASP A 103 6.65 16.87 -0.01
N ALA A 104 7.71 16.13 0.27
CA ALA A 104 7.67 14.67 0.40
C ALA A 104 6.72 14.23 1.52
N THR A 105 6.73 14.92 2.66
CA THR A 105 5.84 14.63 3.79
C THR A 105 4.37 14.90 3.44
N ARG A 106 4.08 16.02 2.77
CA ARG A 106 2.72 16.32 2.28
C ARG A 106 2.25 15.30 1.25
N ALA A 107 3.12 14.88 0.34
CA ALA A 107 2.80 13.88 -0.67
C ALA A 107 2.46 12.52 -0.02
N LYS A 108 3.23 12.10 0.99
CA LYS A 108 2.94 10.88 1.77
C LYS A 108 1.59 10.97 2.49
N ALA A 109 1.31 12.08 3.15
CA ALA A 109 0.02 12.29 3.82
C ALA A 109 -1.17 12.24 2.83
N ALA A 110 -1.02 12.89 1.68
CA ALA A 110 -2.04 12.86 0.62
C ALA A 110 -2.24 11.45 0.03
N HIS A 111 -1.17 10.66 -0.11
CA HIS A 111 -1.26 9.28 -0.56
C HIS A 111 -1.99 8.41 0.48
N ALA A 112 -1.64 8.53 1.76
CA ALA A 112 -2.29 7.79 2.84
C ALA A 112 -3.79 8.09 2.91
N GLU A 113 -4.18 9.35 2.75
CA GLU A 113 -5.59 9.75 2.74
C GLU A 113 -6.36 9.15 1.56
N ARG A 114 -5.75 9.12 0.36
CA ARG A 114 -6.36 8.50 -0.82
C ARG A 114 -6.55 6.99 -0.65
N GLU A 115 -5.56 6.29 -0.09
CA GLU A 115 -5.66 4.86 0.18
C GLU A 115 -6.74 4.57 1.22
N ARG A 116 -6.85 5.40 2.26
CA ARG A 116 -7.93 5.31 3.23
C ARG A 116 -9.31 5.51 2.59
N ALA A 117 -9.47 6.55 1.78
CA ALA A 117 -10.72 6.81 1.08
C ALA A 117 -11.12 5.65 0.13
N ARG A 118 -10.14 5.06 -0.58
CA ARG A 118 -10.36 3.86 -1.40
C ARG A 118 -10.79 2.65 -0.57
N ALA A 119 -10.15 2.42 0.57
CA ALA A 119 -10.51 1.35 1.49
C ALA A 119 -11.95 1.54 2.02
N GLU A 120 -12.30 2.76 2.45
CA GLU A 120 -13.65 3.09 2.90
C GLU A 120 -14.70 2.89 1.81
N ALA A 121 -14.42 3.32 0.57
CA ALA A 121 -15.30 3.07 -0.58
C ALA A 121 -15.49 1.56 -0.83
N SER A 122 -14.39 0.79 -0.85
CA SER A 122 -14.47 -0.67 -1.07
C SER A 122 -15.28 -1.39 0.01
N MET A 123 -15.16 -0.97 1.27
CA MET A 123 -15.96 -1.54 2.37
C MET A 123 -17.44 -1.22 2.20
N SER A 124 -17.78 -0.01 1.74
CA SER A 124 -19.17 0.38 1.50
C SER A 124 -19.80 -0.43 0.35
N GLU A 125 -19.03 -0.71 -0.71
CA GLU A 125 -19.46 -1.56 -1.82
C GLU A 125 -19.70 -3.01 -1.36
N LEU A 126 -18.76 -3.58 -0.58
CA LEU A 126 -18.92 -4.92 -0.01
C LEU A 126 -20.17 -5.02 0.87
N TYR A 127 -20.45 -3.98 1.67
CA TYR A 127 -21.66 -3.93 2.49
C TYR A 127 -22.93 -3.89 1.63
N ALA A 128 -22.93 -3.09 0.55
CA ALA A 128 -24.06 -3.02 -0.36
C ALA A 128 -24.31 -4.37 -1.07
N VAL A 129 -23.26 -5.05 -1.50
CA VAL A 129 -23.34 -6.39 -2.11
C VAL A 129 -23.86 -7.42 -1.11
N ALA A 130 -23.35 -7.41 0.13
CA ALA A 130 -23.84 -8.29 1.18
C ALA A 130 -25.33 -8.11 1.45
N LYS A 131 -25.80 -6.85 1.52
CA LYS A 131 -27.23 -6.54 1.68
C LYS A 131 -28.07 -6.99 0.49
N GLN A 132 -27.54 -6.92 -0.73
CA GLN A 132 -28.23 -7.43 -1.90
C GLN A 132 -28.35 -8.95 -1.87
N LEU A 133 -27.27 -9.65 -1.53
CA LEU A 133 -27.26 -11.11 -1.38
C LEU A 133 -28.23 -11.61 -0.30
N GLU A 134 -28.38 -10.88 0.82
CA GLU A 134 -29.39 -11.20 1.83
C GLU A 134 -30.81 -11.17 1.25
N ARG A 135 -31.15 -10.13 0.48
CA ARG A 135 -32.46 -10.02 -0.18
C ARG A 135 -32.66 -11.10 -1.24
N ASP A 136 -31.62 -11.39 -2.01
CA ASP A 136 -31.69 -12.42 -3.06
C ASP A 136 -31.88 -13.81 -2.43
N LEU A 137 -31.24 -14.10 -1.29
CA LEU A 137 -31.45 -15.32 -0.52
C LEU A 137 -32.87 -15.42 0.04
N GLU A 138 -33.42 -14.34 0.59
CA GLU A 138 -34.80 -14.31 1.08
C GLU A 138 -35.79 -14.55 -0.07
N SER A 139 -35.59 -13.89 -1.21
CA SER A 139 -36.37 -14.10 -2.43
C SER A 139 -36.27 -15.54 -2.93
N ALA A 140 -35.06 -16.12 -2.99
CA ALA A 140 -34.86 -17.51 -3.41
C ALA A 140 -35.58 -18.49 -2.47
N ARG A 141 -35.49 -18.28 -1.15
CA ARG A 141 -36.21 -19.09 -0.15
C ARG A 141 -37.72 -19.00 -0.34
N ALA A 142 -38.26 -17.82 -0.60
CA ALA A 142 -39.68 -17.64 -0.86
C ALA A 142 -40.13 -18.37 -2.14
N HIS A 143 -39.33 -18.31 -3.21
CA HIS A 143 -39.58 -19.04 -4.46
C HIS A 143 -39.56 -20.56 -4.26
N VAL A 144 -38.58 -21.09 -3.52
CA VAL A 144 -38.51 -22.52 -3.20
C VAL A 144 -39.73 -22.96 -2.40
N ALA A 145 -40.10 -22.22 -1.35
CA ALA A 145 -41.29 -22.53 -0.56
C ALA A 145 -42.59 -22.49 -1.39
N ALA A 146 -42.69 -21.58 -2.36
CA ALA A 146 -43.83 -21.53 -3.28
C ALA A 146 -43.87 -22.74 -4.23
N LEU A 147 -42.72 -23.16 -4.76
CA LEU A 147 -42.61 -24.37 -5.59
C LEU A 147 -42.96 -25.63 -4.80
N GLU A 148 -42.51 -25.74 -3.56
CA GLU A 148 -42.86 -26.85 -2.66
C GLU A 148 -44.36 -26.91 -2.39
N ARG A 149 -45.00 -25.77 -2.08
CA ARG A 149 -46.47 -25.71 -1.94
C ARG A 149 -47.17 -26.16 -3.21
N LYS A 150 -46.76 -25.64 -4.38
CA LYS A 150 -47.35 -26.01 -5.68
C LYS A 150 -47.19 -27.51 -5.95
N ARG A 151 -46.02 -28.08 -5.65
CA ARG A 151 -45.77 -29.52 -5.74
C ARG A 151 -46.70 -30.31 -4.82
N GLN A 152 -46.84 -29.89 -3.58
CA GLN A 152 -47.72 -30.54 -2.61
C GLN A 152 -49.18 -30.49 -3.07
N THR A 153 -49.66 -29.35 -3.56
CA THR A 153 -51.02 -29.23 -4.12
C THR A 153 -51.23 -30.15 -5.32
N MET A 154 -50.24 -30.30 -6.22
CA MET A 154 -50.35 -31.24 -7.34
C MET A 154 -50.40 -32.70 -6.88
N ILE A 155 -49.64 -33.06 -5.84
CA ILE A 155 -49.67 -34.42 -5.25
C ILE A 155 -51.03 -34.68 -4.62
N THR A 156 -51.54 -33.76 -3.80
CA THR A 156 -52.87 -33.89 -3.17
C THR A 156 -53.98 -33.97 -4.22
N ASN A 157 -53.98 -33.11 -5.25
CA ASN A 157 -54.97 -33.17 -6.31
C ASN A 157 -54.94 -34.48 -7.10
N ARG A 158 -53.75 -35.08 -7.31
CA ARG A 158 -53.64 -36.43 -7.90
C ARG A 158 -54.18 -37.54 -7.00
N GLN A 159 -54.10 -37.38 -5.68
CA GLN A 159 -54.63 -38.35 -4.72
C GLN A 159 -56.15 -38.22 -4.55
N THR A 160 -56.71 -37.01 -4.64
CA THR A 160 -58.15 -36.75 -4.50
C THR A 160 -58.93 -36.92 -5.80
N ASN A 161 -58.28 -36.78 -6.96
CA ASN A 161 -58.79 -37.17 -8.28
C ASN A 161 -57.85 -38.22 -8.90
N PRO A 162 -57.95 -39.50 -8.49
CA PRO A 162 -57.28 -40.56 -9.23
C PRO A 162 -57.91 -40.62 -10.61
N THR A 163 -57.12 -40.30 -11.64
CA THR A 163 -57.49 -40.53 -13.04
C THR A 163 -58.11 -41.93 -13.17
N PRO A 164 -59.32 -42.10 -13.73
CA PRO A 164 -59.86 -43.43 -13.92
C PRO A 164 -58.90 -44.20 -14.82
N SER A 165 -58.52 -45.38 -14.34
CA SER A 165 -57.63 -46.33 -14.99
C SER A 165 -58.04 -46.49 -16.46
N ALA A 166 -57.25 -45.94 -17.38
CA ALA A 166 -57.36 -46.27 -18.79
C ALA A 166 -56.75 -47.67 -18.96
N SER A 167 -57.62 -48.67 -19.07
CA SER A 167 -57.25 -50.00 -19.56
C SER A 167 -56.55 -49.88 -20.93
N PRO A 168 -55.58 -50.75 -21.23
CA PRO A 168 -54.70 -50.57 -22.38
C PRO A 168 -55.41 -51.00 -23.67
N PRO A 169 -55.26 -50.27 -24.80
CA PRO A 169 -55.35 -50.90 -26.10
C PRO A 169 -53.98 -51.52 -26.39
N GLY A 170 -53.97 -52.83 -26.57
CA GLY A 170 -52.80 -53.55 -27.06
C GLY A 170 -52.42 -53.12 -28.47
N GLY A 171 -51.14 -53.33 -28.78
CA GLY A 171 -50.69 -53.58 -30.14
C GLY A 171 -50.04 -52.41 -30.86
N GLY A 172 -48.72 -52.53 -31.09
CA GLY A 172 -48.07 -51.99 -32.28
C GLY A 172 -47.02 -50.90 -32.06
N SER A 173 -45.79 -51.31 -31.74
CA SER A 173 -44.59 -50.69 -32.35
C SER A 173 -44.45 -51.24 -33.79
N PRO A 174 -43.75 -50.57 -34.75
CA PRO A 174 -42.59 -49.69 -34.53
C PRO A 174 -42.53 -48.42 -35.42
N SER A 175 -41.63 -47.48 -35.11
CA SER A 175 -40.46 -47.15 -35.96
C SER A 175 -39.82 -45.79 -35.60
N SER A 176 -38.50 -45.75 -35.76
CA SER A 176 -37.51 -44.72 -35.43
C SER A 176 -37.71 -43.35 -36.09
N ALA A 177 -37.31 -42.28 -35.39
CA ALA A 177 -36.56 -41.16 -35.97
C ALA A 177 -35.85 -40.30 -34.91
N ALA A 178 -34.52 -40.22 -35.03
CA ALA A 178 -33.62 -39.07 -34.84
C ALA A 178 -33.87 -38.02 -33.74
N GLY A 179 -32.82 -37.77 -32.94
CA GLY A 179 -32.66 -36.49 -32.22
C GLY A 179 -31.67 -36.56 -31.06
N ALA A 180 -30.38 -36.42 -31.34
CA ALA A 180 -29.35 -36.25 -30.31
C ALA A 180 -29.52 -34.90 -29.57
N PRO A 181 -29.42 -34.84 -28.23
CA PRO A 181 -29.31 -33.57 -27.53
C PRO A 181 -27.86 -33.04 -27.58
N PRO A 182 -27.66 -31.71 -27.72
CA PRO A 182 -26.33 -31.11 -27.82
C PRO A 182 -25.61 -31.10 -26.46
N ALA A 183 -24.29 -31.27 -26.50
CA ALA A 183 -23.41 -31.12 -25.35
C ALA A 183 -23.35 -29.65 -24.90
N PRO A 184 -23.35 -29.34 -23.59
CA PRO A 184 -23.08 -27.99 -23.12
C PRO A 184 -21.60 -27.61 -23.27
N PRO A 185 -21.29 -26.33 -23.54
CA PRO A 185 -19.94 -25.88 -23.88
C PRO A 185 -18.99 -25.87 -22.68
N SER A 186 -17.72 -26.19 -22.97
CA SER A 186 -16.58 -26.00 -22.10
C SER A 186 -16.41 -24.53 -21.70
N SER A 187 -16.43 -24.25 -20.39
CA SER A 187 -15.98 -22.95 -19.86
C SER A 187 -14.63 -23.15 -19.18
N THR A 188 -13.60 -22.68 -19.86
CA THR A 188 -12.22 -22.56 -19.37
C THR A 188 -12.18 -21.59 -18.19
N ALA A 189 -11.75 -22.04 -17.02
CA ALA A 189 -11.35 -21.14 -15.95
C ALA A 189 -9.90 -20.69 -16.19
N PRO A 190 -9.56 -19.39 -16.09
CA PRO A 190 -8.17 -18.96 -16.08
C PRO A 190 -7.49 -19.40 -14.78
N SER A 191 -6.30 -19.99 -14.93
CA SER A 191 -5.37 -20.24 -13.82
C SER A 191 -4.97 -18.92 -13.17
N THR A 192 -5.33 -18.75 -11.90
CA THR A 192 -4.68 -17.75 -11.04
C THR A 192 -3.56 -18.43 -10.32
N THR A 193 -2.34 -18.17 -10.77
CA THR A 193 -1.10 -18.46 -10.04
C THR A 193 -0.91 -17.36 -8.99
N LEU A 194 -0.83 -17.75 -7.73
CA LEU A 194 -0.05 -17.07 -6.70
C LEU A 194 0.76 -18.15 -5.98
#